data_AF-A0A1F3AAG9-F1
#
_entry.id   AF-A0A1F3AAG9-F1
#
_cell.length_a   1.000
_cell.length_b   1.000
_cell.length_c   1.000
_cell.angle_alpha   90.00
_cell.angle_beta   90.00
_cell.angle_gamma   90.00
#
_symmetry.space_group_name_H-M   'P 1'
#
loop_
_entity.id
_entity.type
_entity.pdbx_description
1 polymer ?
#
loop_
_entity_poly.entity_id
_entity_poly.type
_entity_poly.pdbx_seq_one_letter_code
_entity_poly.pdbx_strand_id
1 'polypeptide(L)'
;MADTASAMDANVPAAVSSPADDTTKTGDKQPTSVLEAVKIRLAEDAKAAAPPVAKPDAKGSDAEAPADAKPEGEAEAGDDAEKELPFHKHPAWMRRIAKERAQSERIAQLEPMAERFTQMQSMMQRADLSPDEVTTGFNIMALMKGDPHKALAALKPFYESLLQVTGEVLPDDLRKDVDLGHVSEDRARELSRVRSEADAAKRREAAATQRTTDEATARERHTLLSDMAAGVSAWETEWSKKDPDYARKLPLVEAQVKALRQERPPRNRAEAAKLAQDALDAVNASLRPFAPKKDAVAPPIDGSSAKPIAVPKNSIEAANAALAQMGA
;
A
#
# COMPACT_ATOMS: atom_id res chain seq x y z
N MET A 1 -46.40 30.98 18.28
CA MET A 1 -45.35 31.97 18.57
C MET A 1 -44.07 31.47 17.93
N ALA A 2 -43.46 32.34 17.12
CA ALA A 2 -42.13 32.31 16.51
C ALA A 2 -41.79 31.14 15.56
N ASP A 3 -42.18 31.37 14.31
CA ASP A 3 -41.61 30.89 13.05
C ASP A 3 -40.50 31.86 12.62
N THR A 4 -39.32 31.37 12.22
CA THR A 4 -38.34 32.16 11.45
C THR A 4 -37.62 31.29 10.43
N ALA A 5 -38.10 31.38 9.19
CA ALA A 5 -37.39 31.06 7.97
C ALA A 5 -36.17 31.98 7.74
N SER A 6 -35.11 31.47 7.12
CA SER A 6 -34.08 32.29 6.46
C SER A 6 -33.67 31.65 5.15
N ALA A 7 -33.90 32.39 4.07
CA ALA A 7 -33.59 32.08 2.69
C ALA A 7 -32.25 32.71 2.31
N MET A 8 -31.45 32.02 1.50
CA MET A 8 -30.37 32.59 0.66
C MET A 8 -30.30 31.70 -0.59
N ASP A 9 -30.85 32.15 -1.71
CA ASP A 9 -30.32 33.12 -2.69
C ASP A 9 -29.29 32.46 -3.63
N ALA A 10 -29.73 32.31 -4.87
CA ALA A 10 -29.00 31.74 -5.99
C ALA A 10 -28.31 32.88 -6.75
N ASN A 11 -26.99 32.79 -6.92
CA ASN A 11 -26.31 33.59 -7.92
C ASN A 11 -25.18 32.80 -8.58
N VAL A 12 -25.43 32.44 -9.84
CA VAL A 12 -24.46 31.90 -10.80
C VAL A 12 -23.88 33.08 -11.59
N PRO A 13 -22.58 33.08 -11.91
CA PRO A 13 -22.27 33.20 -13.32
C PRO A 13 -21.24 32.16 -13.79
N ALA A 14 -21.56 31.58 -14.94
CA ALA A 14 -20.62 30.87 -15.81
C ALA A 14 -19.91 31.88 -16.72
N ALA A 15 -18.60 31.73 -16.90
CA ALA A 15 -17.92 31.93 -18.19
C ALA A 15 -16.43 31.51 -18.15
N VAL A 16 -16.14 30.38 -18.81
CA VAL A 16 -15.08 30.14 -19.82
C VAL A 16 -13.72 30.85 -19.65
N SER A 17 -12.65 30.07 -19.43
CA SER A 17 -11.52 29.98 -20.38
C SER A 17 -10.59 28.83 -20.04
N SER A 18 -10.45 27.92 -21.00
CA SER A 18 -9.30 27.01 -21.11
C SER A 18 -8.07 27.82 -21.56
N PRO A 19 -6.84 27.38 -21.25
CA PRO A 19 -6.07 26.76 -22.31
C PRO A 19 -5.44 25.43 -21.93
N ALA A 20 -5.19 24.66 -22.99
CA ALA A 20 -4.59 23.36 -23.05
C ALA A 20 -3.09 23.34 -22.69
N ASP A 21 -2.63 22.11 -22.43
CA ASP A 21 -1.29 21.52 -22.51
C ASP A 21 -0.19 22.35 -23.20
N ASP A 22 1.06 22.24 -22.72
CA ASP A 22 1.96 21.16 -23.17
C ASP A 22 3.38 21.25 -22.55
N THR A 23 3.97 20.07 -22.28
CA THR A 23 5.39 19.62 -22.48
C THR A 23 6.58 20.44 -21.95
N THR A 24 7.70 19.91 -21.40
CA THR A 24 8.24 18.59 -21.02
C THR A 24 9.53 18.85 -20.22
N LYS A 25 9.90 17.94 -19.29
CA LYS A 25 11.16 17.17 -19.38
C LYS A 25 11.18 16.05 -18.35
N THR A 26 11.04 14.82 -18.84
CA THR A 26 11.24 13.59 -18.06
C THR A 26 12.66 13.11 -18.31
N GLY A 27 13.52 13.22 -17.30
CA GLY A 27 14.74 12.43 -17.19
C GLY A 27 14.59 11.54 -15.95
N ASP A 28 14.86 10.25 -16.12
CA ASP A 28 15.02 9.20 -15.10
C ASP A 28 14.16 9.33 -13.83
N LYS A 29 12.96 8.74 -13.89
CA LYS A 29 12.08 8.64 -12.71
C LYS A 29 12.60 7.59 -11.74
N GLN A 30 13.42 8.03 -10.78
CA GLN A 30 13.34 7.51 -9.43
C GLN A 30 11.94 7.79 -8.86
N PRO A 31 11.36 6.88 -8.04
CA PRO A 31 10.02 7.06 -7.52
C PRO A 31 9.96 8.34 -6.66
N THR A 32 9.03 9.24 -6.97
CA THR A 32 8.87 10.52 -6.26
C THR A 32 8.02 10.40 -4.99
N SER A 33 7.61 9.18 -4.61
CA SER A 33 6.75 8.94 -3.45
C SER A 33 6.87 7.50 -2.92
N VAL A 34 6.85 7.37 -1.60
CA VAL A 34 6.80 6.10 -0.86
C VAL A 34 5.65 5.20 -1.32
N LEU A 35 4.53 5.78 -1.77
CA LEU A 35 3.39 5.01 -2.28
C LEU A 35 3.66 4.38 -3.65
N GLU A 36 4.49 5.00 -4.49
CA GLU A 36 4.95 4.41 -5.75
C GLU A 36 5.96 3.29 -5.50
N ALA A 37 6.89 3.51 -4.57
CA ALA A 37 7.88 2.50 -4.18
C ALA A 37 7.21 1.23 -3.58
N VAL A 38 6.16 1.40 -2.76
CA VAL A 38 5.40 0.27 -2.19
C VAL A 38 4.63 -0.49 -3.28
N LYS A 39 4.03 0.21 -4.25
CA LYS A 39 3.33 -0.44 -5.38
C LYS A 39 4.27 -1.23 -6.28
N ILE A 40 5.48 -0.71 -6.54
CA ILE A 40 6.50 -1.40 -7.33
C ILE A 40 6.99 -2.66 -6.60
N ARG A 41 7.24 -2.58 -5.29
CA ARG A 41 7.75 -3.70 -4.49
C ARG A 41 6.72 -4.81 -4.30
N LEU A 42 5.44 -4.46 -4.13
CA LEU A 42 4.34 -5.43 -4.06
C LEU A 42 4.15 -6.19 -5.38
N ALA A 43 4.42 -5.53 -6.51
CA ALA A 43 4.39 -6.17 -7.83
C ALA A 43 5.59 -7.09 -8.09
N GLU A 44 6.75 -6.82 -7.49
CA GLU A 44 7.93 -7.69 -7.56
C GLU A 44 7.80 -8.95 -6.69
N ASP A 45 7.26 -8.82 -5.47
CA ASP A 45 7.05 -9.98 -4.58
C ASP A 45 6.01 -10.96 -5.13
N ALA A 46 4.99 -10.47 -5.86
CA ALA A 46 4.01 -11.32 -6.55
C ALA A 46 4.60 -12.14 -7.71
N LYS A 47 5.78 -11.77 -8.22
CA LYS A 47 6.46 -12.48 -9.32
C LYS A 47 7.46 -13.52 -8.82
N ALA A 48 7.87 -13.45 -7.56
CA ALA A 48 8.86 -14.35 -6.95
C ALA A 48 8.25 -15.60 -6.27
N ALA A 49 6.93 -15.69 -6.14
CA ALA A 49 6.24 -16.70 -5.31
C ALA A 49 5.57 -17.86 -6.08
N ALA A 50 5.97 -18.17 -7.32
CA ALA A 50 5.47 -19.35 -8.06
C ALA A 50 6.48 -20.53 -7.98
N PRO A 51 6.13 -21.69 -7.39
CA PRO A 51 7.01 -22.86 -7.35
C PRO A 51 7.04 -23.61 -8.71
N PRO A 52 8.14 -24.32 -9.05
CA PRO A 52 8.27 -25.02 -10.33
C PRO A 52 7.57 -26.38 -10.26
N VAL A 53 6.67 -26.68 -11.20
CA VAL A 53 6.09 -28.02 -11.37
C VAL A 53 6.86 -28.75 -12.47
N ALA A 54 7.40 -29.91 -12.11
CA ALA A 54 8.13 -30.83 -12.97
C ALA A 54 7.20 -31.61 -13.92
N LYS A 55 7.79 -32.04 -15.06
CA LYS A 55 7.22 -32.76 -16.22
C LYS A 55 6.61 -34.13 -15.89
N PRO A 56 5.93 -34.77 -16.87
CA PRO A 56 6.60 -35.94 -17.43
C PRO A 56 6.55 -36.07 -18.97
N ASP A 57 7.58 -36.76 -19.46
CA ASP A 57 7.86 -37.18 -20.83
C ASP A 57 6.76 -38.03 -21.51
N ALA A 58 6.62 -37.85 -22.84
CA ALA A 58 6.18 -38.89 -23.75
C ALA A 58 6.91 -38.76 -25.10
N LYS A 59 7.51 -39.86 -25.53
CA LYS A 59 8.40 -40.04 -26.67
C LYS A 59 7.62 -40.67 -27.85
N GLY A 60 7.82 -40.14 -29.06
CA GLY A 60 7.78 -40.90 -30.31
C GLY A 60 6.67 -40.55 -31.30
N SER A 61 7.00 -39.91 -32.43
CA SER A 61 7.10 -40.56 -33.75
C SER A 61 7.42 -39.53 -34.84
N ASP A 62 8.10 -40.03 -35.86
CA ASP A 62 8.88 -39.44 -36.96
C ASP A 62 8.06 -38.95 -38.18
N ALA A 63 8.78 -38.32 -39.14
CA ALA A 63 8.43 -37.89 -40.52
C ALA A 63 7.87 -36.45 -40.65
N GLU A 64 8.30 -35.55 -41.55
CA GLU A 64 9.17 -35.59 -42.73
C GLU A 64 9.53 -34.12 -43.10
N ALA A 65 10.73 -33.87 -43.62
CA ALA A 65 11.13 -32.56 -44.17
C ALA A 65 10.48 -32.33 -45.55
N PRO A 66 10.39 -31.07 -46.03
CA PRO A 66 11.47 -30.64 -46.93
C PRO A 66 11.99 -29.23 -46.66
N ALA A 67 13.17 -29.04 -47.24
CA ALA A 67 14.06 -27.90 -47.14
C ALA A 67 13.59 -26.64 -47.90
N ASP A 68 14.37 -25.59 -47.63
CA ASP A 68 14.72 -24.45 -48.49
C ASP A 68 13.90 -23.16 -48.33
N ALA A 69 14.49 -22.20 -47.61
CA ALA A 69 14.75 -20.84 -48.10
C ALA A 69 15.41 -19.99 -46.99
N LYS A 70 16.74 -19.85 -47.08
CA LYS A 70 17.51 -18.77 -46.44
C LYS A 70 17.29 -17.48 -47.27
N PRO A 71 17.10 -16.33 -46.63
CA PRO A 71 18.10 -15.25 -46.77
C PRO A 71 18.33 -14.59 -45.40
N GLU A 72 19.52 -14.61 -44.81
CA GLU A 72 20.61 -13.64 -45.05
C GLU A 72 20.14 -12.26 -45.52
N GLY A 73 20.25 -11.28 -44.61
CA GLY A 73 19.91 -9.89 -44.88
C GLY A 73 19.87 -9.09 -43.58
N GLU A 74 21.04 -8.91 -42.95
CA GLU A 74 21.27 -7.73 -42.13
C GLU A 74 20.92 -6.50 -42.96
N ALA A 75 19.91 -5.77 -42.51
CA ALA A 75 19.78 -4.35 -42.78
C ALA A 75 19.60 -3.69 -41.43
N GLU A 76 20.72 -3.23 -40.85
CA GLU A 76 20.71 -2.05 -40.01
C GLU A 76 20.06 -0.92 -40.83
N ALA A 77 18.74 -0.80 -40.70
CA ALA A 77 18.01 0.32 -41.25
C ALA A 77 18.11 1.47 -40.25
N GLY A 78 19.16 2.26 -40.41
CA GLY A 78 19.19 3.71 -40.23
C GLY A 78 18.53 4.28 -38.98
N ASP A 79 19.39 4.67 -38.04
CA ASP A 79 19.18 5.51 -36.85
C ASP A 79 18.61 6.94 -37.13
N ASP A 80 17.98 7.14 -38.28
CA ASP A 80 17.42 8.42 -38.73
C ASP A 80 15.95 8.32 -39.19
N ALA A 81 15.39 7.12 -39.37
CA ALA A 81 13.96 6.95 -39.62
C ALA A 81 13.12 7.01 -38.32
N GLU A 82 13.71 6.73 -37.16
CA GLU A 82 13.01 6.74 -35.87
C GLU A 82 12.77 8.16 -35.32
N LYS A 83 13.43 9.19 -35.89
CA LYS A 83 13.33 10.58 -35.44
C LYS A 83 12.09 11.33 -35.96
N GLU A 84 11.39 10.79 -36.97
CA GLU A 84 10.25 11.46 -37.61
C GLU A 84 8.90 10.77 -37.41
N LEU A 85 8.87 9.57 -36.81
CA LEU A 85 7.59 8.97 -36.43
C LEU A 85 7.02 9.74 -35.23
N PRO A 86 5.74 10.16 -35.28
CA PRO A 86 5.14 10.80 -34.14
C PRO A 86 5.18 9.84 -32.95
N PHE A 87 5.42 10.37 -31.73
CA PHE A 87 5.71 9.60 -30.50
C PHE A 87 4.79 8.39 -30.29
N HIS A 88 3.53 8.50 -30.73
CA HIS A 88 2.53 7.45 -30.72
C HIS A 88 2.74 6.29 -31.73
N LYS A 89 3.90 6.21 -32.40
CA LYS A 89 4.27 5.09 -33.26
C LYS A 89 5.66 4.57 -32.94
N HIS A 90 6.28 5.10 -31.88
CA HIS A 90 7.59 4.64 -31.45
C HIS A 90 7.48 3.20 -30.89
N PRO A 91 8.38 2.27 -31.28
CA PRO A 91 8.30 0.86 -30.90
C PRO A 91 8.31 0.64 -29.38
N ALA A 92 9.06 1.45 -28.62
CA ALA A 92 9.06 1.37 -27.16
C ALA A 92 7.71 1.79 -26.53
N TRP A 93 7.02 2.77 -27.13
CA TRP A 93 5.71 3.23 -26.67
C TRP A 93 4.62 2.20 -26.97
N MET A 94 4.63 1.61 -28.17
CA MET A 94 3.72 0.52 -28.53
C MET A 94 3.90 -0.72 -27.64
N ARG A 95 5.16 -1.08 -27.31
CA ARG A 95 5.43 -2.17 -26.34
C ARG A 95 4.88 -1.85 -24.95
N ARG A 96 4.93 -0.60 -24.50
CA ARG A 96 4.37 -0.18 -23.21
C ARG A 96 2.84 -0.23 -23.22
N ILE A 97 2.20 0.30 -24.26
CA ILE A 97 0.74 0.20 -24.41
C ILE A 97 0.28 -1.24 -24.48
N ALA A 98 1.00 -2.11 -25.20
CA ALA A 98 0.68 -3.53 -25.26
C ALA A 98 0.78 -4.20 -23.88
N LYS A 99 1.79 -3.86 -23.07
CA LYS A 99 1.92 -4.31 -21.68
C LYS A 99 0.78 -3.79 -20.79
N GLU A 100 0.48 -2.50 -20.85
CA GLU A 100 -0.60 -1.86 -20.08
C GLU A 100 -1.96 -2.44 -20.46
N ARG A 101 -2.22 -2.68 -21.75
CA ARG A 101 -3.43 -3.38 -22.22
C ARG A 101 -3.51 -4.79 -21.69
N ALA A 102 -2.44 -5.59 -21.84
CA ALA A 102 -2.41 -6.95 -21.31
C ALA A 102 -2.58 -7.01 -19.78
N GLN A 103 -2.06 -6.02 -19.05
CA GLN A 103 -2.29 -5.88 -17.61
C GLN A 103 -3.74 -5.49 -17.31
N SER A 104 -4.32 -4.53 -18.04
CA SER A 104 -5.71 -4.12 -17.87
C SER A 104 -6.69 -5.26 -18.15
N GLU A 105 -6.44 -6.09 -19.16
CA GLU A 105 -7.26 -7.27 -19.46
C GLU A 105 -7.18 -8.31 -18.34
N ARG A 106 -5.98 -8.55 -17.78
CA ARG A 106 -5.83 -9.43 -16.60
C ARG A 106 -6.54 -8.87 -15.38
N ILE A 107 -6.48 -7.56 -15.15
CA ILE A 107 -7.20 -6.92 -14.05
C ILE A 107 -8.71 -7.08 -14.24
N ALA A 108 -9.22 -6.79 -15.45
CA ALA A 108 -10.65 -6.95 -15.76
C ALA A 108 -11.15 -8.40 -15.60
N GLN A 109 -10.30 -9.39 -15.88
CA GLN A 109 -10.63 -10.80 -15.65
C GLN A 109 -10.64 -11.18 -14.17
N LEU A 110 -9.79 -10.55 -13.35
CA LEU A 110 -9.66 -10.84 -11.92
C LEU A 110 -10.63 -10.04 -11.05
N GLU A 111 -11.09 -8.88 -11.52
CA GLU A 111 -12.04 -8.00 -10.83
C GLU A 111 -13.29 -8.73 -10.30
N PRO A 112 -14.04 -9.52 -11.09
CA PRO A 112 -15.22 -10.23 -10.57
C PRO A 112 -14.86 -11.29 -9.51
N MET A 113 -13.66 -11.86 -9.57
CA MET A 113 -13.19 -12.81 -8.54
C MET A 113 -12.79 -12.08 -7.27
N ALA A 114 -12.15 -10.91 -7.38
CA ALA A 114 -11.79 -10.06 -6.25
C ALA A 114 -13.03 -9.50 -5.53
N GLU A 115 -14.07 -9.12 -6.27
CA GLU A 115 -15.35 -8.71 -5.70
C GLU A 115 -16.00 -9.82 -4.88
N ARG A 116 -16.07 -11.03 -5.43
CA ARG A 116 -16.60 -12.21 -4.71
C ARG A 116 -15.77 -12.55 -3.48
N PHE A 117 -14.45 -12.46 -3.57
CA PHE A 117 -13.57 -12.69 -2.44
C PHE A 117 -13.79 -11.65 -1.34
N THR A 118 -13.90 -10.37 -1.70
CA THR A 118 -14.21 -9.27 -0.78
C THR A 118 -15.56 -9.48 -0.11
N GLN A 119 -16.57 -9.92 -0.87
CA GLN A 119 -17.88 -10.26 -0.34
C GLN A 119 -17.80 -11.42 0.67
N MET A 120 -17.09 -12.50 0.34
CA MET A 120 -16.88 -13.63 1.26
C MET A 120 -16.14 -13.20 2.52
N GLN A 121 -15.08 -12.41 2.40
CA GLN A 121 -14.33 -11.88 3.53
C GLN A 121 -15.21 -11.00 4.42
N SER A 122 -16.07 -10.16 3.83
CA SER A 122 -17.03 -9.35 4.58
C SER A 122 -18.10 -10.18 5.31
N MET A 123 -18.53 -11.31 4.73
CA MET A 123 -19.45 -12.24 5.39
C MET A 123 -18.76 -12.94 6.55
N MET A 124 -17.55 -13.44 6.32
CA MET A 124 -16.72 -14.11 7.33
C MET A 124 -16.45 -13.19 8.52
N GLN A 125 -16.09 -11.93 8.28
CA GLN A 125 -15.89 -10.92 9.32
C GLN A 125 -17.17 -10.58 10.08
N ARG A 126 -18.31 -10.40 9.40
CA ARG A 126 -19.59 -10.08 10.05
C ARG A 126 -20.14 -11.23 10.87
N ALA A 127 -20.00 -12.45 10.36
CA ALA A 127 -20.45 -13.66 11.03
C ALA A 127 -19.45 -14.17 12.08
N ASP A 128 -18.27 -13.53 12.19
CA ASP A 128 -17.18 -13.93 13.08
C ASP A 128 -16.75 -15.39 12.88
N LEU A 129 -16.70 -15.80 11.60
CA LEU A 129 -16.30 -17.14 11.21
C LEU A 129 -14.80 -17.16 10.92
N SER A 130 -14.12 -18.21 11.35
CA SER A 130 -12.75 -18.50 10.96
C SER A 130 -12.69 -19.13 9.55
N PRO A 131 -11.54 -19.03 8.85
CA PRO A 131 -11.35 -19.72 7.56
C PRO A 131 -11.58 -21.22 7.64
N ASP A 132 -11.22 -21.84 8.76
CA ASP A 132 -11.38 -23.29 9.00
C ASP A 132 -12.85 -23.67 9.16
N GLU A 133 -13.65 -22.85 9.85
CA GLU A 133 -15.10 -23.07 9.98
C GLU A 133 -15.82 -22.90 8.65
N VAL A 134 -15.45 -21.89 7.86
CA VAL A 134 -16.01 -21.69 6.51
C VAL A 134 -15.66 -22.88 5.61
N THR A 135 -14.41 -23.34 5.64
CA THR A 135 -13.95 -24.51 4.88
C THR A 135 -14.70 -25.77 5.30
N THR A 136 -14.83 -25.99 6.61
CA THR A 136 -15.57 -27.13 7.17
C THR A 136 -17.04 -27.10 6.75
N GLY A 137 -17.69 -25.93 6.82
CA GLY A 137 -19.05 -25.72 6.35
C GLY A 137 -19.21 -26.04 4.86
N PHE A 138 -18.30 -25.56 4.01
CA PHE A 138 -18.30 -25.89 2.58
C PHE A 138 -18.08 -27.38 2.32
N ASN A 139 -17.18 -28.02 3.07
CA ASN A 139 -16.94 -29.46 2.96
C ASN A 139 -18.17 -30.27 3.36
N ILE A 140 -18.87 -29.90 4.44
CA ILE A 140 -20.12 -30.55 4.84
C ILE A 140 -21.18 -30.35 3.75
N MET A 141 -21.34 -29.13 3.21
CA MET A 141 -22.28 -28.85 2.13
C MET A 141 -21.95 -29.62 0.84
N ALA A 142 -20.67 -29.81 0.53
CA ALA A 142 -20.24 -30.64 -0.59
C ALA A 142 -20.56 -32.13 -0.34
N LEU A 143 -20.30 -32.63 0.87
CA LEU A 143 -20.68 -33.97 1.29
C LEU A 143 -22.21 -34.16 1.25
N MET A 144 -23.03 -33.17 1.60
CA MET A 144 -24.48 -33.29 1.50
C MET A 144 -24.96 -33.57 0.07
N LYS A 145 -24.23 -33.09 -0.94
CA LYS A 145 -24.52 -33.37 -2.36
C LYS A 145 -23.92 -34.68 -2.87
N GLY A 146 -22.73 -35.05 -2.40
CA GLY A 146 -21.99 -36.23 -2.89
C GLY A 146 -22.19 -37.52 -2.08
N ASP A 147 -22.17 -37.41 -0.75
CA ASP A 147 -22.29 -38.52 0.21
C ASP A 147 -23.08 -38.06 1.46
N PRO A 148 -24.42 -38.14 1.42
CA PRO A 148 -25.27 -37.66 2.51
C PRO A 148 -25.02 -38.36 3.85
N HIS A 149 -24.57 -39.61 3.85
CA HIS A 149 -24.29 -40.35 5.08
C HIS A 149 -23.06 -39.80 5.80
N LYS A 150 -21.99 -39.49 5.06
CA LYS A 150 -20.81 -38.81 5.62
C LYS A 150 -21.13 -37.40 6.07
N ALA A 151 -21.99 -36.69 5.34
CA ALA A 151 -22.45 -35.35 5.74
C ALA A 151 -23.17 -35.38 7.09
N LEU A 152 -24.07 -36.36 7.30
CA LEU A 152 -24.78 -36.53 8.57
C LEU A 152 -23.79 -36.80 9.71
N ALA A 153 -22.82 -37.70 9.50
CA ALA A 153 -21.79 -37.99 10.50
C ALA A 153 -20.96 -36.74 10.86
N ALA A 154 -20.61 -35.91 9.86
CA ALA A 154 -19.88 -34.67 10.07
C ALA A 154 -20.73 -33.57 10.73
N LEU A 155 -22.04 -33.53 10.47
CA LEU A 155 -22.96 -32.53 11.03
C LEU A 155 -23.35 -32.83 12.50
N LYS A 156 -23.40 -34.11 12.87
CA LYS A 156 -23.78 -34.58 14.21
C LYS A 156 -23.11 -33.84 15.38
N PRO A 157 -21.77 -33.65 15.43
CA PRO A 157 -21.14 -32.93 16.53
C PRO A 157 -21.60 -31.46 16.64
N PHE A 158 -21.83 -30.80 15.50
CA PHE A 158 -22.36 -29.42 15.51
C PHE A 158 -23.79 -29.38 16.02
N TYR A 159 -24.62 -30.34 15.61
CA TYR A 159 -25.99 -30.47 16.10
C TYR A 159 -26.04 -30.70 17.63
N GLU A 160 -25.21 -31.61 18.14
CA GLU A 160 -25.12 -31.89 19.58
C GLU A 160 -24.63 -30.67 20.37
N SER A 161 -23.64 -29.94 19.84
CA SER A 161 -23.19 -28.67 20.40
C SER A 161 -24.32 -27.63 20.44
N LEU A 162 -25.10 -27.50 19.36
CA LEU A 162 -26.23 -26.58 19.32
C LEU A 162 -27.28 -26.94 20.38
N LEU A 163 -27.62 -28.22 20.52
CA LEU A 163 -28.59 -28.66 21.53
C LEU A 163 -28.14 -28.35 22.97
N GLN A 164 -26.83 -28.45 23.24
CA GLN A 164 -26.28 -28.06 24.54
C GLN A 164 -26.35 -26.55 24.74
N VAL A 165 -26.01 -25.76 23.72
CA VAL A 165 -26.01 -24.30 23.79
C VAL A 165 -27.42 -23.71 23.86
N THR A 166 -28.42 -24.35 23.27
CA THR A 166 -29.83 -23.92 23.36
C THR A 166 -30.55 -24.46 24.59
N GLY A 167 -29.90 -25.31 25.39
CA GLY A 167 -30.47 -25.88 26.59
C GLY A 167 -31.51 -26.98 26.34
N GLU A 168 -31.52 -27.59 25.16
CA GLU A 168 -32.37 -28.76 24.86
C GLU A 168 -31.87 -30.02 25.55
N VAL A 169 -30.56 -30.11 25.78
CA VAL A 169 -29.95 -31.11 26.66
C VAL A 169 -29.88 -30.54 28.07
N LEU A 170 -30.38 -31.28 29.05
CA LEU A 170 -30.34 -30.86 30.45
C LEU A 170 -28.88 -30.82 30.96
N PRO A 171 -28.45 -29.69 31.55
CA PRO A 171 -27.24 -29.58 32.35
C PRO A 171 -27.19 -30.57 33.52
N ASP A 172 -25.98 -30.96 33.94
CA ASP A 172 -25.74 -32.00 34.94
C ASP A 172 -26.44 -31.76 36.29
N ASP A 173 -26.59 -30.50 36.70
CA ASP A 173 -27.31 -30.12 37.93
C ASP A 173 -28.81 -30.36 37.78
N LEU A 174 -29.41 -29.91 36.68
CA LEU A 174 -30.83 -30.12 36.41
C LEU A 174 -31.19 -31.59 36.17
N ARG A 175 -30.27 -32.38 35.60
CA ARG A 175 -30.46 -33.84 35.52
C ARG A 175 -30.54 -34.48 36.90
N LYS A 176 -29.62 -34.12 37.81
CA LYS A 176 -29.64 -34.64 39.19
C LYS A 176 -30.91 -34.26 39.92
N ASP A 177 -31.40 -33.03 39.75
CA ASP A 177 -32.64 -32.58 40.40
C ASP A 177 -33.88 -33.31 39.88
N VAL A 178 -33.89 -33.69 38.60
CA VAL A 178 -34.94 -34.54 38.02
C VAL A 178 -34.84 -35.97 38.54
N ASP A 179 -33.64 -36.55 38.56
CA ASP A 179 -33.39 -37.91 39.06
C ASP A 179 -33.75 -38.06 40.55
N LEU A 180 -33.53 -37.01 41.34
CA LEU A 180 -33.89 -36.92 42.75
C LEU A 180 -35.38 -36.58 42.98
N GLY A 181 -36.14 -36.28 41.91
CA GLY A 181 -37.55 -35.93 41.99
C GLY A 181 -37.83 -34.54 42.57
N HIS A 182 -36.83 -33.66 42.64
CA HIS A 182 -36.99 -32.27 43.10
C HIS A 182 -37.70 -31.39 42.06
N VAL A 183 -37.56 -31.70 40.77
CA VAL A 183 -38.14 -30.93 39.66
C VAL A 183 -38.65 -31.90 38.59
N SER A 184 -39.74 -31.56 37.89
CA SER A 184 -40.20 -32.33 36.74
C SER A 184 -39.29 -32.11 35.52
N GLU A 185 -39.19 -33.11 34.64
CA GLU A 185 -38.35 -33.03 33.43
C GLU A 185 -38.74 -31.83 32.54
N ASP A 186 -40.04 -31.57 32.36
CA ASP A 186 -40.53 -30.44 31.57
C ASP A 186 -40.08 -29.10 32.16
N ARG A 187 -40.15 -28.96 33.49
CA ARG A 187 -39.73 -27.74 34.17
C ARG A 187 -38.22 -27.56 34.15
N ALA A 188 -37.47 -28.65 34.23
CA ALA A 188 -36.02 -28.63 34.09
C ALA A 188 -35.59 -28.23 32.68
N ARG A 189 -36.28 -28.70 31.62
CA ARG A 189 -36.04 -28.26 30.24
C ARG A 189 -36.33 -26.77 30.04
N GLU A 190 -37.46 -26.28 30.55
CA GLU A 190 -37.80 -24.85 30.49
C GLU A 190 -36.72 -24.00 31.17
N LEU A 191 -36.30 -24.39 32.38
CA LEU A 191 -35.24 -23.70 33.10
C LEU A 191 -33.90 -23.75 32.37
N SER A 192 -33.57 -24.89 31.75
CA SER A 192 -32.37 -25.07 30.94
C SER A 192 -32.34 -24.12 29.74
N ARG A 193 -33.46 -24.01 29.00
CA ARG A 193 -33.60 -23.08 27.87
C ARG A 193 -33.45 -21.62 28.32
N VAL A 194 -34.13 -21.23 29.40
CA VAL A 194 -34.05 -19.85 29.93
C VAL A 194 -32.63 -19.51 30.40
N ARG A 195 -31.93 -20.42 31.07
CA ARG A 195 -30.53 -20.22 31.46
C ARG A 195 -29.62 -20.07 30.24
N SER A 196 -29.82 -20.92 29.24
CA SER A 196 -29.06 -20.91 28.00
C SER A 196 -29.24 -19.60 27.21
N GLU A 197 -30.46 -19.09 27.14
CA GLU A 197 -30.77 -17.77 26.56
C GLU A 197 -30.07 -16.64 27.32
N ALA A 198 -30.10 -16.66 28.65
CA ALA A 198 -29.43 -15.67 29.49
C ALA A 198 -27.91 -15.70 29.30
N ASP A 199 -27.31 -16.89 29.22
CA ASP A 199 -25.87 -17.06 28.99
C ASP A 199 -25.46 -16.67 27.57
N ALA A 200 -26.31 -16.92 26.57
CA ALA A 200 -26.10 -16.46 25.21
C ALA A 200 -26.16 -14.92 25.13
N ALA A 201 -27.10 -14.28 25.84
CA ALA A 201 -27.20 -12.83 25.91
C ALA A 201 -25.95 -12.21 26.55
N LYS A 202 -25.50 -12.73 27.69
CA LYS A 202 -24.25 -12.29 28.36
C LYS A 202 -23.02 -12.44 27.45
N ARG A 203 -22.90 -13.58 26.76
CA ARG A 203 -21.79 -13.81 25.82
C ARG A 203 -21.80 -12.82 24.66
N ARG A 204 -22.97 -12.49 24.12
CA ARG A 204 -23.11 -11.47 23.06
C ARG A 204 -22.72 -10.08 23.55
N GLU A 205 -23.13 -9.69 24.76
CA GLU A 205 -22.76 -8.40 25.35
C GLU A 205 -21.25 -8.28 25.61
N ALA A 206 -20.64 -9.33 26.18
CA ALA A 206 -19.20 -9.39 26.39
C ALA A 206 -18.42 -9.32 25.06
N ALA A 207 -18.85 -10.08 24.05
CA ALA A 207 -18.24 -10.04 22.72
C ALA A 207 -18.39 -8.68 22.04
N ALA A 208 -19.54 -8.02 22.17
CA ALA A 208 -19.75 -6.68 21.64
C ALA A 208 -18.82 -5.65 22.30
N THR A 209 -18.68 -5.72 23.63
CA THR A 209 -17.76 -4.85 24.38
C THR A 209 -16.32 -5.05 23.91
N GLN A 210 -15.87 -6.30 23.81
CA GLN A 210 -14.53 -6.63 23.34
C GLN A 210 -14.26 -6.15 21.90
N ARG A 211 -15.24 -6.30 20.99
CA ARG A 211 -15.10 -5.79 19.61
C ARG A 211 -14.91 -4.28 19.57
N THR A 212 -15.68 -3.54 20.38
CA THR A 212 -15.55 -2.07 20.42
C THR A 212 -14.21 -1.59 20.97
N THR A 213 -13.64 -2.28 21.98
CA THR A 213 -12.32 -1.95 22.50
C THR A 213 -11.22 -2.30 21.50
N ASP A 214 -11.31 -3.46 20.83
CA ASP A 214 -10.35 -3.87 19.81
C ASP A 214 -10.37 -2.91 18.60
N GLU A 215 -11.55 -2.50 18.14
CA GLU A 215 -11.69 -1.49 17.08
C GLU A 215 -11.10 -0.13 17.49
N ALA A 216 -11.34 0.32 18.73
CA ALA A 216 -10.79 1.57 19.23
C ALA A 216 -9.25 1.54 19.26
N THR A 217 -8.66 0.47 19.78
CA THR A 217 -7.19 0.31 19.82
C THR A 217 -6.59 0.17 18.42
N ALA A 218 -7.27 -0.51 17.49
CA ALA A 218 -6.83 -0.61 16.11
C ALA A 218 -6.86 0.75 15.40
N ARG A 219 -7.90 1.55 15.62
CA ARG A 219 -8.02 2.92 15.10
C ARG A 219 -6.90 3.81 15.65
N GLU A 220 -6.66 3.77 16.96
CA GLU A 220 -5.59 4.54 17.62
C GLU A 220 -4.19 4.17 17.09
N ARG A 221 -3.91 2.87 16.91
CA ARG A 221 -2.67 2.41 16.28
C ARG A 221 -2.54 2.92 14.85
N HIS A 222 -3.62 2.87 14.07
CA HIS A 222 -3.59 3.34 12.70
C HIS A 222 -3.34 4.84 12.61
N THR A 223 -4.01 5.65 13.44
CA THR A 223 -3.80 7.10 13.50
C THR A 223 -2.36 7.42 13.91
N LEU A 224 -1.82 6.72 14.91
CA LEU A 224 -0.44 6.90 15.36
C LEU A 224 0.58 6.63 14.25
N LEU A 225 0.41 5.53 13.50
CA LEU A 225 1.28 5.19 12.38
C LEU A 225 1.17 6.20 11.23
N SER A 226 -0.05 6.67 10.93
CA SER A 226 -0.30 7.70 9.93
C SER A 226 0.37 9.03 10.30
N ASP A 227 0.27 9.44 11.56
CA ASP A 227 0.87 10.68 12.06
C ASP A 227 2.40 10.65 12.02
N MET A 228 3.00 9.50 12.34
CA MET A 228 4.44 9.27 12.19
C MET A 228 4.88 9.37 10.74
N ALA A 229 4.16 8.71 9.82
CA ALA A 229 4.46 8.76 8.39
C ALA A 229 4.36 10.19 7.85
N ALA A 230 3.35 10.94 8.28
CA ALA A 230 3.20 12.35 7.93
C ALA A 230 4.35 13.23 8.47
N GLY A 231 4.90 12.90 9.65
CA GLY A 231 6.09 13.56 10.20
C GLY A 231 7.34 13.36 9.33
N VAL A 232 7.59 12.10 8.93
CA VAL A 232 8.73 11.77 8.05
C VAL A 232 8.57 12.40 6.67
N SER A 233 7.38 12.35 6.07
CA SER A 233 7.12 12.94 4.77
C SER A 233 7.28 14.47 4.76
N ALA A 234 6.86 15.16 5.83
CA ALA A 234 7.08 16.60 5.97
C ALA A 234 8.57 16.93 6.04
N TRP A 235 9.34 16.17 6.83
CA TRP A 235 10.79 16.32 6.92
C TRP A 235 11.48 16.06 5.57
N GLU A 236 11.11 15.01 4.86
CA GLU A 236 11.65 14.65 3.54
C GLU A 236 11.37 15.74 2.49
N THR A 237 10.16 16.31 2.53
CA THR A 237 9.76 17.43 1.66
C THR A 237 10.60 18.67 1.91
N GLU A 238 11.03 18.93 3.16
CA GLU A 238 11.94 20.02 3.45
C GLU A 238 13.38 19.72 3.04
N TRP A 239 13.85 18.48 3.24
CA TRP A 239 15.20 18.06 2.90
C TRP A 239 15.43 18.08 1.38
N SER A 240 14.50 17.54 0.60
CA SER A 240 14.55 17.53 -0.87
C SER A 240 14.67 18.93 -1.49
N LYS A 241 14.12 19.97 -0.83
CA LYS A 241 14.27 21.37 -1.27
C LYS A 241 15.64 21.96 -0.96
N LYS A 242 16.30 21.50 0.11
CA LYS A 242 17.57 22.05 0.62
C LYS A 242 18.80 21.37 0.01
N ASP A 243 18.70 20.10 -0.36
CA ASP A 243 19.83 19.28 -0.79
C ASP A 243 19.76 18.96 -2.30
N PRO A 244 20.66 19.52 -3.13
CA PRO A 244 20.74 19.19 -4.56
C PRO A 244 21.07 17.72 -4.85
N ASP A 245 21.73 17.01 -3.92
CA ASP A 245 22.10 15.60 -4.06
C ASP A 245 21.05 14.64 -3.46
N TYR A 246 19.86 15.15 -3.12
CA TYR A 246 18.77 14.38 -2.50
C TYR A 246 18.53 13.01 -3.15
N ALA A 247 18.36 12.98 -4.47
CA ALA A 247 18.08 11.78 -5.26
C ALA A 247 19.15 10.66 -5.10
N ARG A 248 20.41 11.05 -4.87
CA ARG A 248 21.52 10.11 -4.68
C ARG A 248 21.60 9.61 -3.25
N LYS A 249 21.25 10.46 -2.28
CA LYS A 249 21.32 10.14 -0.84
C LYS A 249 20.09 9.40 -0.33
N LEU A 250 18.93 9.59 -0.95
CA LEU A 250 17.66 8.97 -0.55
C LEU A 250 17.76 7.46 -0.29
N PRO A 251 18.25 6.61 -1.21
CA PRO A 251 18.30 5.16 -0.95
C PRO A 251 19.21 4.78 0.22
N LEU A 252 20.29 5.54 0.46
CA LEU A 252 21.18 5.31 1.60
C LEU A 252 20.50 5.71 2.92
N VAL A 253 19.78 6.83 2.92
CA VAL A 253 19.03 7.31 4.08
C VAL A 253 17.87 6.39 4.40
N GLU A 254 17.11 5.90 3.41
CA GLU A 254 16.04 4.93 3.61
C GLU A 254 16.55 3.63 4.25
N ALA A 255 17.69 3.11 3.78
CA ALA A 255 18.33 1.93 4.37
C ALA A 255 18.71 2.17 5.84
N GLN A 256 19.28 3.34 6.13
CA GLN A 256 19.67 3.72 7.48
C GLN A 256 18.46 3.94 8.40
N VAL A 257 17.39 4.57 7.92
CA VAL A 257 16.12 4.72 8.63
C VAL A 257 15.53 3.36 8.96
N LYS A 258 15.59 2.39 8.03
CA LYS A 258 15.11 1.03 8.26
C LYS A 258 15.92 0.34 9.37
N ALA A 259 17.24 0.47 9.36
CA ALA A 259 18.11 -0.07 10.41
C ALA A 259 17.82 0.58 11.77
N LEU A 260 17.80 1.92 11.84
CA LEU A 260 17.53 2.66 13.08
C LEU A 260 16.13 2.39 13.63
N ARG A 261 15.13 2.15 12.78
CA ARG A 261 13.78 1.78 13.23
C ARG A 261 13.74 0.40 13.89
N GLN A 262 14.58 -0.53 13.47
CA GLN A 262 14.68 -1.86 14.09
C GLN A 262 15.31 -1.78 15.48
N GLU A 263 16.28 -0.89 15.67
CA GLU A 263 16.95 -0.69 16.96
C GLU A 263 16.13 0.20 17.91
N ARG A 264 15.55 1.28 17.37
CA ARG A 264 14.80 2.30 18.12
C ARG A 264 13.52 2.69 17.37
N PRO A 265 12.42 1.95 17.56
CA PRO A 265 11.14 2.31 16.94
C PRO A 265 10.63 3.65 17.48
N PRO A 266 10.22 4.60 16.63
CA PRO A 266 9.70 5.90 17.06
C PRO A 266 8.33 5.73 17.71
N ARG A 267 8.04 6.52 18.75
CA ARG A 267 6.76 6.47 19.50
C ARG A 267 5.81 7.60 19.16
N ASN A 268 6.28 8.64 18.49
CA ASN A 268 5.47 9.78 18.08
C ASN A 268 6.03 10.41 16.79
N ARG A 269 5.26 11.36 16.26
CA ARG A 269 5.62 12.12 15.05
C ARG A 269 6.99 12.79 15.13
N ALA A 270 7.31 13.43 16.26
CA ALA A 270 8.55 14.17 16.44
C ALA A 270 9.77 13.24 16.46
N GLU A 271 9.67 12.10 17.13
CA GLU A 271 10.69 11.06 17.15
C GLU A 271 10.88 10.42 15.77
N ALA A 272 9.82 10.24 14.99
CA ALA A 272 9.91 9.72 13.64
C ALA A 272 10.70 10.67 12.72
N ALA A 273 10.40 11.98 12.77
CA ALA A 273 11.15 12.99 12.03
C ALA A 273 12.61 13.10 12.51
N LYS A 274 12.85 13.03 13.82
CA LYS A 274 14.19 13.04 14.40
C LYS A 274 15.01 11.82 13.98
N LEU A 275 14.41 10.63 13.95
CA LEU A 275 15.07 9.41 13.50
C LEU A 275 15.49 9.52 12.03
N ALA A 276 14.66 10.13 11.19
CA ALA A 276 15.00 10.39 9.80
C ALA A 276 16.15 11.40 9.67
N GLN A 277 16.15 12.45 10.49
CA GLN A 277 17.26 13.40 10.57
C GLN A 277 18.57 12.73 11.06
N ASP A 278 18.52 11.92 12.12
CA ASP A 278 19.66 11.16 12.64
C ASP A 278 20.25 10.24 11.55
N ALA A 279 19.38 9.62 10.74
CA ALA A 279 19.79 8.78 9.61
C ALA A 279 20.51 9.59 8.51
N LEU A 280 19.98 10.77 8.17
CA LEU A 280 20.61 11.67 7.20
C LEU A 280 21.99 12.13 7.69
N ASP A 281 22.12 12.46 8.98
CA ASP A 281 23.38 12.90 9.57
C ASP A 281 24.43 11.78 9.57
N ALA A 282 24.02 10.53 9.85
CA ALA A 282 24.88 9.36 9.74
C ALA A 282 25.35 9.11 8.30
N VAL A 283 24.44 9.22 7.31
CA VAL A 283 24.81 9.09 5.89
C VAL A 283 25.76 10.20 5.46
N ASN A 284 25.48 11.46 5.81
CA ASN A 284 26.38 12.57 5.51
C ASN A 284 27.75 12.38 6.17
N ALA A 285 27.81 11.87 7.40
CA ALA A 285 29.07 11.55 8.07
C ALA A 285 29.84 10.44 7.33
N SER A 286 29.15 9.43 6.80
CA SER A 286 29.77 8.36 5.99
C SER A 286 30.28 8.84 4.62
N LEU A 287 29.64 9.86 4.03
CA LEU A 287 30.00 10.42 2.72
C LEU A 287 31.10 11.49 2.80
N ARG A 288 31.28 12.14 3.96
CA ARG A 288 32.32 13.19 4.17
C ARG A 288 33.72 12.80 3.71
N PRO A 289 34.24 11.58 3.98
CA PRO A 289 35.59 11.18 3.54
C PRO A 289 35.73 11.10 2.01
N PHE A 290 34.63 10.93 1.29
CA PHE A 290 34.61 10.79 -0.18
C PHE A 290 34.36 12.13 -0.89
N ALA A 291 34.12 13.22 -0.14
CA ALA A 291 33.95 14.54 -0.73
C ALA A 291 35.29 15.09 -1.23
N PRO A 292 35.34 15.74 -2.42
CA PRO A 292 36.56 16.35 -2.92
C PRO A 292 37.05 17.42 -1.94
N LYS A 293 38.33 17.35 -1.57
CA LYS A 293 38.96 18.42 -0.77
C LYS A 293 38.97 19.67 -1.63
N LYS A 294 38.54 20.81 -1.07
CA LYS A 294 38.65 22.10 -1.76
C LYS A 294 40.14 22.38 -1.95
N ASP A 295 40.59 22.40 -3.20
CA ASP A 295 41.93 22.86 -3.52
C ASP A 295 42.05 24.32 -3.08
N ALA A 296 43.17 24.64 -2.42
CA ALA A 296 43.46 26.02 -2.06
C ALA A 296 43.56 26.82 -3.36
N VAL A 297 42.68 27.81 -3.53
CA VAL A 297 42.80 28.77 -4.62
C VAL A 297 44.10 29.54 -4.38
N ALA A 298 45.11 29.26 -5.19
CA ALA A 298 46.34 30.04 -5.18
C ALA A 298 45.95 31.51 -5.41
N PRO A 299 46.49 32.46 -4.62
CA PRO A 299 46.24 33.88 -4.87
C PRO A 299 46.66 34.20 -6.30
N PRO A 300 45.95 35.09 -7.02
CA PRO A 300 46.31 35.44 -8.40
C PRO A 300 47.77 35.86 -8.46
N ILE A 301 48.59 35.07 -9.15
CA ILE A 301 49.97 35.43 -9.48
C ILE A 301 49.88 36.32 -10.71
N ASP A 302 49.52 37.59 -10.52
CA ASP A 302 50.12 38.69 -11.25
C ASP A 302 49.80 40.05 -10.62
N GLY A 303 50.80 40.90 -10.54
CA GLY A 303 50.77 42.17 -9.82
C GLY A 303 49.97 43.27 -10.52
N SER A 304 48.64 43.20 -10.45
CA SER A 304 47.77 44.34 -10.75
C SER A 304 46.76 44.56 -9.62
N SER A 305 47.09 45.48 -8.72
CA SER A 305 46.16 46.02 -7.74
C SER A 305 45.09 46.87 -8.43
N ALA A 306 44.14 46.24 -9.10
CA ALA A 306 42.84 46.85 -9.33
C ALA A 306 42.08 46.80 -8.00
N LYS A 307 41.91 47.96 -7.36
CA LYS A 307 41.09 48.09 -6.15
C LYS A 307 39.71 47.49 -6.45
N PRO A 308 39.18 46.56 -5.62
CA PRO A 308 37.87 46.00 -5.86
C PRO A 308 36.83 47.11 -5.72
N ILE A 309 36.26 47.54 -6.84
CA ILE A 309 35.05 48.34 -6.82
C ILE A 309 33.95 47.37 -6.39
N ALA A 310 33.33 47.64 -5.24
CA ALA A 310 32.23 46.82 -4.74
C ALA A 310 31.16 46.72 -5.83
N VAL A 311 30.79 45.49 -6.19
CA VAL A 311 29.70 45.25 -7.15
C VAL A 311 28.42 45.81 -6.52
N PRO A 312 27.79 46.82 -7.13
CA PRO A 312 26.61 47.47 -6.56
C PRO A 312 25.48 46.47 -6.47
N LYS A 313 24.85 46.37 -5.30
CA LYS A 313 23.77 45.40 -5.09
C LYS A 313 22.47 45.85 -5.75
N ASN A 314 22.36 47.16 -6.02
CA ASN A 314 21.16 47.82 -6.51
C ASN A 314 21.49 48.80 -7.66
N SER A 315 20.54 49.04 -8.57
CA SER A 315 20.74 49.92 -9.74
C SER A 315 21.06 51.38 -9.39
N ILE A 316 20.55 51.89 -8.26
CA ILE A 316 20.87 53.24 -7.75
C ILE A 316 22.34 53.33 -7.30
N GLU A 317 22.86 52.25 -6.72
CA GLU A 317 24.24 52.18 -6.24
C GLU A 317 25.22 52.07 -7.43
N ALA A 318 24.80 51.43 -8.53
CA ALA A 318 25.53 51.40 -9.79
C ALA A 318 25.60 52.79 -10.46
N ALA A 319 24.48 53.54 -10.46
CA ALA A 319 24.46 54.90 -11.01
C ALA A 319 25.37 55.85 -10.23
N ASN A 320 25.38 55.76 -8.90
CA ASN A 320 26.25 56.58 -8.05
C ASN A 320 27.73 56.21 -8.19
N ALA A 321 28.06 54.94 -8.35
CA ALA A 321 29.43 54.49 -8.61
C ALA A 321 29.95 54.96 -9.98
N ALA A 322 29.08 54.96 -11.01
CA ALA A 322 29.41 55.46 -12.34
C ALA A 322 29.61 56.99 -12.35
N LEU A 323 28.78 57.74 -11.62
CA LEU A 323 28.91 59.19 -11.51
C LEU A 323 30.21 59.60 -10.80
N ALA A 324 30.64 58.84 -9.79
CA ALA A 324 31.90 59.05 -9.09
C ALA A 324 33.14 58.74 -9.95
N GLN A 325 33.02 57.87 -10.97
CA GLN A 325 34.09 57.61 -11.93
C GLN A 325 34.21 58.68 -13.04
N MET A 326 33.13 59.40 -13.35
CA MET A 326 33.13 60.45 -14.38
C MET A 326 33.57 61.83 -13.88
N GLY A 327 33.75 61.99 -12.56
CA GLY A 327 34.16 63.25 -11.92
C GLY A 327 35.64 63.34 -11.55
N ALA A 328 36.49 62.42 -12.03
CA ALA A 328 37.93 62.39 -11.82
C ALA A 328 38.69 62.54 -13.15
#